data_AF-A0A3R6U837-F1
#
_entry.id   AF-A0A3R6U837-F1
#
_cell.length_a   1.000
_cell.length_b   1.000
_cell.length_c   1.000
_cell.angle_alpha   90.00
_cell.angle_beta   90.00
_cell.angle_gamma   90.00
#
_symmetry.space_group_name_H-M   'P 1'
#
loop_
_entity.id
_entity.type
_entity.pdbx_description
1 polymer ?
#
loop_
_entity_poly.entity_id
_entity_poly.type
_entity_poly.pdbx_seq_one_letter_code
_entity_poly.pdbx_strand_id
1 'polypeptide(L)' 'MISYAPLWETMKRKNATTYTLQVKGEISSSTVRRLKANESVSTNTLDALCRILDCELDDIIAYLPDETE' A
#
# COMPACT_ATOMS: atom_id res chain seq x y z
N MET A 1 -5.13 -14.42 2.77
CA MET A 1 -4.72 -13.43 1.73
C MET A 1 -4.05 -12.16 2.31
N ILE A 2 -3.12 -11.50 1.60
CA ILE A 2 -2.63 -10.14 1.98
C ILE A 2 -3.57 -9.05 1.42
N SER A 3 -3.92 -8.07 2.24
CA SER A 3 -4.78 -6.93 1.90
C SER A 3 -4.02 -5.61 2.03
N TYR A 4 -4.22 -4.71 1.07
CA TYR A 4 -3.76 -3.31 1.16
C TYR A 4 -4.86 -2.36 1.61
N ALA A 5 -5.93 -2.85 2.25
CA ALA A 5 -6.93 -1.97 2.85
C ALA A 5 -6.33 -0.94 3.84
N PRO A 6 -5.37 -1.31 4.72
CA PRO A 6 -4.73 -0.35 5.63
C PRO A 6 -4.04 0.80 4.89
N LEU A 7 -3.38 0.52 3.76
CA LEU A 7 -2.71 1.55 2.95
C LEU A 7 -3.66 2.68 2.58
N TRP A 8 -4.87 2.38 2.12
CA TRP A 8 -5.82 3.40 1.68
C TRP A 8 -6.34 4.24 2.84
N GLU A 9 -6.54 3.64 4.01
CA GLU A 9 -6.91 4.37 5.23
C GLU A 9 -5.76 5.26 5.71
N THR A 10 -4.52 4.77 5.67
CA THR A 10 -3.32 5.55 5.99
C THR A 10 -3.16 6.73 5.03
N MET A 11 -3.38 6.52 3.74
CA MET A 11 -3.36 7.60 2.75
C MET A 11 -4.44 8.65 3.05
N LYS A 12 -5.65 8.23 3.39
CA LYS A 12 -6.74 9.14 3.77
C LYS A 12 -6.40 9.95 5.02
N ARG A 13 -5.88 9.31 6.08
CA ARG A 13 -5.42 9.98 7.31
C ARG A 13 -4.34 11.02 7.03
N LYS A 14 -3.45 10.74 6.07
CA LYS A 14 -2.30 11.60 5.72
C LYS A 14 -2.57 12.54 4.54
N ASN A 15 -3.81 12.65 4.05
CA ASN A 15 -4.17 13.42 2.86
C ASN A 15 -3.30 13.11 1.62
N ALA A 16 -2.86 11.85 1.50
CA ALA A 16 -2.12 11.35 0.36
C ALA A 16 -3.08 10.82 -0.72
N THR A 17 -2.70 11.00 -1.98
CA THR A 17 -3.45 10.49 -3.14
C THR A 17 -2.61 9.49 -3.93
N THR A 18 -3.21 8.77 -4.87
CA THR A 18 -2.44 7.91 -5.78
C THR A 18 -1.41 8.69 -6.59
N TYR A 19 -1.66 9.98 -6.82
CA TYR A 19 -0.68 10.88 -7.42
C TYR A 19 0.52 11.11 -6.50
N THR A 20 0.31 11.22 -5.19
CA THR A 20 1.40 11.27 -4.19
C THR A 20 2.31 10.05 -4.30
N LEU A 21 1.75 8.85 -4.46
CA LEU A 21 2.53 7.62 -4.64
C LEU A 21 3.37 7.65 -5.93
N GLN A 22 2.78 8.10 -7.03
CA GLN A 22 3.45 8.13 -8.33
C GLN A 22 4.58 9.17 -8.39
N VAL A 23 4.33 10.36 -7.85
CA VAL A 23 5.25 11.50 -8.02
C VAL A 23 6.27 11.60 -6.89
N LYS A 24 5.85 11.37 -5.64
CA LYS A 24 6.79 11.43 -4.49
C LYS A 24 7.44 10.09 -4.19
N GLY A 25 6.80 9.00 -4.61
CA GLY A 25 7.24 7.65 -4.29
C GLY A 25 7.88 6.87 -5.40
N GLU A 26 7.95 7.45 -6.60
CA GLU A 26 8.41 6.77 -7.81
C GLU A 26 7.66 5.44 -8.05
N ILE A 27 6.44 5.31 -7.50
CA ILE A 27 5.62 4.12 -7.63
C ILE A 27 4.93 4.17 -8.99
N SER A 28 5.30 3.25 -9.86
CA SER A 28 4.74 3.17 -11.20
C SER A 28 3.21 3.00 -11.19
N SER A 29 2.55 3.48 -12.24
CA SER A 29 1.10 3.30 -12.44
C SER A 29 0.67 1.83 -12.44
N SER A 30 1.53 0.93 -12.94
CA SER A 30 1.31 -0.52 -12.88
C SER A 30 1.30 -1.03 -11.44
N THR A 31 2.23 -0.56 -10.60
CA THR A 31 2.27 -0.95 -9.18
C THR A 31 1.05 -0.42 -8.42
N VAL A 32 0.62 0.82 -8.68
CA VAL A 32 -0.63 1.35 -8.09
C VAL A 32 -1.84 0.50 -8.48
N ARG A 33 -1.90 0.03 -9.73
CA ARG A 33 -2.96 -0.89 -10.17
C ARG A 33 -2.92 -2.22 -9.40
N ARG A 34 -1.73 -2.79 -9.20
CA ARG A 34 -1.56 -4.03 -8.40
C ARG A 34 -2.03 -3.86 -6.96
N LEU A 35 -1.66 -2.75 -6.32
CA LEU A 35 -2.11 -2.41 -4.97
C LEU A 35 -3.65 -2.34 -4.88
N LYS A 36 -4.30 -1.73 -5.87
CA LYS A 36 -5.77 -1.66 -5.94
C LYS A 36 -6.43 -3.03 -6.15
N ALA A 37 -5.73 -3.96 -6.80
CA ALA A 37 -6.21 -5.32 -7.07
C ALA A 37 -5.81 -6.33 -5.98
N ASN A 38 -5.18 -5.90 -4.89
CA ASN A 38 -4.58 -6.78 -3.87
C ASN A 38 -3.59 -7.82 -4.46
N GLU A 39 -2.89 -7.44 -5.53
CA GLU A 39 -1.86 -8.28 -6.14
C GLU A 39 -0.50 -8.13 -5.43
N SER A 40 0.39 -9.09 -5.64
CA SER A 40 1.74 -9.05 -5.07
C SER A 40 2.55 -7.86 -5.58
N VAL A 41 3.21 -7.15 -4.67
CA VAL A 41 4.22 -6.13 -4.98
C VAL A 41 5.57 -6.54 -4.38
N SER A 42 6.63 -5.84 -4.76
CA SER A 42 7.96 -6.08 -4.20
C SER A 42 8.08 -5.49 -2.79
N THR A 43 8.97 -6.04 -1.96
CA THR A 43 9.30 -5.46 -0.65
C THR A 43 9.87 -4.04 -0.77
N ASN A 44 10.58 -3.72 -1.86
CA ASN A 44 11.04 -2.35 -2.15
C ASN A 44 9.87 -1.37 -2.33
N THR A 45 8.75 -1.83 -2.87
CA THR A 45 7.52 -1.02 -2.96
C THR A 45 6.97 -0.74 -1.56
N LEU A 46 6.99 -1.73 -0.67
CA LEU A 46 6.54 -1.56 0.71
C LEU A 46 7.44 -0.58 1.48
N ASP A 47 8.76 -0.68 1.32
CA ASP A 47 9.72 0.28 1.88
C ASP A 47 9.44 1.71 1.40
N ALA A 48 9.26 1.88 0.08
CA ALA A 48 8.93 3.19 -0.49
C ALA A 48 7.63 3.75 0.12
N LEU A 49 6.58 2.93 0.20
CA LEU A 49 5.29 3.33 0.81
C LEU A 49 5.48 3.80 2.25
N CYS A 50 6.17 3.03 3.10
CA CYS A 50 6.45 3.40 4.48
C CYS A 50 7.23 4.72 4.57
N ARG A 51 8.21 4.94 3.68
CA ARG A 51 9.02 6.16 3.66
C ARG A 51 8.25 7.41 3.22
N ILE A 52 7.39 7.29 2.20
CA ILE A 52 6.62 8.43 1.67
C ILE A 52 5.50 8.80 2.63
N LEU A 53 4.86 7.78 3.21
CA LEU A 53 3.75 7.96 4.12
C LEU A 53 4.23 8.17 5.55
N ASP A 54 5.50 7.97 5.88
CA ASP A 54 6.01 8.07 7.25
C ASP A 54 5.17 7.22 8.22
N CYS A 55 5.08 5.92 7.93
CA CYS A 55 4.25 4.96 8.65
C CYS A 55 4.93 3.59 8.76
N GLU A 56 4.35 2.70 9.58
CA GLU A 56 4.85 1.34 9.73
C GLU A 56 4.30 0.40 8.66
N LEU A 57 4.86 -0.81 8.57
CA LEU A 57 4.43 -1.81 7.60
C LEU A 57 2.96 -2.25 7.84
N ASP A 58 2.55 -2.33 9.10
CA ASP A 58 1.19 -2.71 9.49
C ASP A 58 0.14 -1.64 9.14
N ASP A 59 0.58 -0.38 8.91
CA ASP A 59 -0.27 0.69 8.40
C ASP A 59 -0.55 0.54 6.89
N ILE A 60 0.16 -0.33 6.16
CA ILE A 60 0.02 -0.50 4.71
C ILE A 60 -0.46 -1.88 4.28
N ILE A 61 -0.15 -2.93 5.04
CA ILE A 61 -0.56 -4.31 4.74
C ILE A 61 -1.22 -4.97 5.94
N ALA A 62 -2.20 -5.82 5.67
CA ALA A 62 -2.79 -6.71 6.65
C ALA A 62 -2.84 -8.13 6.10
N TYR A 63 -2.50 -9.10 6.94
CA TYR A 63 -2.81 -10.50 6.67
C TYR A 63 -4.28 -10.75 7.04
N LEU A 64 -5.06 -11.21 6.07
CA LEU A 64 -6.41 -11.73 6.28
C LEU A 64 -6.29 -13.26 6.30
N PRO A 65 -6.65 -13.95 7.39
CA PRO A 65 -6.81 -15.40 7.34
C PRO A 65 -7.90 -15.73 6.32
N ASP A 66 -7.71 -16.81 5.56
CA ASP A 66 -8.79 -17.29 4.70
C ASP A 66 -9.93 -17.75 5.64
N GLU A 67 -11.17 -17.32 5.37
CA GLU A 67 -12.34 -17.77 6.14
C GLU A 67 -12.49 -19.28 5.92
N THR A 68 -11.86 -20.05 6.80
CA THR A 68 -12.05 -21.50 6.89
C THR A 68 -11.87 -21.90 8.34
N GLU A 69 -12.89 -21.56 9.14
CA GLU A 69 -13.43 -22.45 10.17
C GLU A 69 -14.95 -22.49 10.03
#